data_AF-A0A8J6JBN7-F1
#
_entry.id   AF-A0A8J6JBN7-F1
#
_cell.length_a   1.000
_cell.length_b   1.000
_cell.length_c   1.000
_cell.angle_alpha   90.00
_cell.angle_beta   90.00
_cell.angle_gamma   90.00
#
_symmetry.space_group_name_H-M   'P 1'
#
loop_
_entity.id
_entity.type
_entity.pdbx_description
1 polymer ?
#
loop_
_entity_poly.entity_id
_entity_poly.type
_entity_poly.pdbx_seq_one_letter_code
_entity_poly.pdbx_strand_id
1 'polypeptide(L)'
;MERPSIAAAQGLHKVLLGEILLMAALLLYGVAQLLLLLPMMYLGSLVNLAGFVMILIGLAGAAPAHVCYRSALWCAAANVIVSGAYGVVTAELFQTVLAVCSVGLELVTVFFICRATAGLFVEAGELETAYSSAWIWRVYAGLTVLSLLSNLAIVFFYGSMTSAVLYISYLFLRLAGETVYLIYLVRSRRILLGI
;
A
#
# COMPACT_ATOMS: atom_id res chain seq x y z
N MET A 1 -1.79 21.48 -23.97
CA MET A 1 -2.63 21.02 -22.84
C MET A 1 -2.47 19.52 -22.77
N GLU A 2 -1.66 19.02 -21.83
CA GLU A 2 -1.52 17.57 -21.62
C GLU A 2 -2.90 17.02 -21.21
N ARG A 3 -3.31 15.90 -21.81
CA ARG A 3 -4.55 15.24 -21.41
C ARG A 3 -4.42 14.84 -19.93
N PRO A 4 -5.42 15.11 -19.08
CA PRO A 4 -5.37 14.75 -17.65
C PRO A 4 -5.10 13.26 -17.41
N SER A 5 -5.42 12.40 -18.38
CA SER A 5 -5.09 10.97 -18.38
C SER A 5 -3.59 10.67 -18.41
N ILE A 6 -2.77 11.48 -19.09
CA ILE A 6 -1.32 11.27 -19.22
C ILE A 6 -0.60 11.62 -17.91
N ALA A 7 -0.98 12.75 -17.29
CA ALA A 7 -0.48 13.15 -15.98
C ALA A 7 -0.86 12.12 -14.90
N ALA A 8 -2.12 11.63 -14.94
CA ALA A 8 -2.56 10.54 -14.08
C ALA A 8 -1.72 9.26 -14.28
N ALA A 9 -1.47 8.86 -15.53
CA ALA A 9 -0.67 7.67 -15.83
C ALA A 9 0.78 7.77 -15.36
N GLN A 10 1.42 8.94 -15.52
CA GLN A 10 2.77 9.19 -15.02
C GLN A 10 2.83 9.22 -13.49
N GLY A 11 1.83 9.80 -12.82
CA GLY A 11 1.69 9.76 -11.38
C GLY A 11 1.50 8.33 -10.86
N LEU A 12 0.62 7.56 -11.51
CA LEU A 12 0.36 6.15 -11.18
C LEU A 12 1.60 5.28 -11.34
N HIS A 13 2.48 5.59 -12.30
CA HIS A 13 3.75 4.88 -12.45
C HIS A 13 4.70 5.09 -11.26
N LYS A 14 4.73 6.29 -10.69
CA LYS A 14 5.52 6.57 -9.48
C LYS A 14 4.92 5.92 -8.24
N VAL A 15 3.58 5.88 -8.14
CA VAL A 15 2.88 5.09 -7.10
C VAL A 15 3.24 3.61 -7.22
N LEU A 16 3.19 3.03 -8.43
CA LEU A 16 3.60 1.65 -8.70
C LEU A 16 5.03 1.37 -8.22
N LEU A 17 5.98 2.24 -8.56
CA LEU A 17 7.37 2.10 -8.10
C LEU A 17 7.48 2.19 -6.57
N GLY A 18 6.68 3.06 -5.95
CA GLY A 18 6.60 3.18 -4.51
C GLY A 18 6.08 1.90 -3.84
N GLU A 19 5.02 1.29 -4.35
CA GLU A 19 4.49 0.02 -3.84
C GLU A 19 5.47 -1.14 -4.01
N ILE A 20 6.21 -1.19 -5.12
CA ILE A 20 7.28 -2.18 -5.30
C ILE A 20 8.36 -2.02 -4.23
N LEU A 21 8.73 -0.77 -3.90
CA LEU A 21 9.68 -0.49 -2.82
C LEU A 21 9.11 -0.89 -1.46
N LEU A 22 7.83 -0.61 -1.18
CA LEU A 22 7.19 -1.03 0.08
C LEU A 22 7.14 -2.57 0.20
N MET A 23 6.83 -3.29 -0.87
CA MET A 23 6.95 -4.75 -0.93
C MET A 23 8.38 -5.22 -0.64
N ALA A 24 9.38 -4.60 -1.28
CA ALA A 24 10.77 -4.95 -1.07
C ALA A 24 11.19 -4.70 0.39
N ALA A 25 10.74 -3.60 0.99
CA ALA A 25 10.96 -3.31 2.41
C ALA A 25 10.30 -4.37 3.30
N LEU A 26 9.06 -4.77 3.02
CA LEU A 26 8.37 -5.83 3.76
C LEU A 26 9.15 -7.14 3.74
N LEU A 27 9.69 -7.53 2.57
CA LEU A 27 10.53 -8.71 2.44
C LEU A 27 11.85 -8.57 3.21
N LEU A 28 12.52 -7.42 3.13
CA LEU A 28 13.75 -7.14 3.87
C LEU A 28 13.51 -7.24 5.39
N TYR A 29 12.43 -6.64 5.90
CA TYR A 29 12.04 -6.77 7.30
C TYR A 29 11.69 -8.22 7.68
N GLY A 30 10.94 -8.91 6.82
CA GLY A 30 10.59 -10.32 7.00
C GLY A 30 11.81 -11.20 7.18
N VAL A 31 12.76 -11.11 6.26
CA VAL A 31 14.01 -11.86 6.24
C VAL A 31 14.92 -11.45 7.40
N ALA A 32 15.03 -10.15 7.69
CA ALA A 32 15.83 -9.63 8.79
C ALA A 32 15.35 -10.17 10.15
N GLN A 33 14.03 -10.24 10.34
CA GLN A 33 13.43 -10.73 11.57
C GLN A 33 13.59 -12.25 11.73
N LEU A 34 13.52 -13.01 10.63
CA LEU A 34 13.76 -14.45 10.62
C LEU A 34 15.23 -14.82 10.89
N LEU A 35 16.18 -14.05 10.35
CA LEU A 35 17.62 -14.32 10.46
C LEU A 35 18.33 -13.51 11.56
N LEU A 36 17.58 -12.69 12.31
CA LEU A 36 18.12 -11.77 13.34
C LEU A 36 19.22 -10.83 12.80
N LEU A 37 19.09 -10.41 11.54
CA LEU A 37 20.08 -9.57 10.86
C LEU A 37 19.74 -8.08 11.01
N LEU A 38 20.30 -7.45 12.05
CA LEU A 38 20.20 -6.01 12.30
C LEU A 38 20.44 -5.12 11.05
N PRO A 39 21.50 -5.33 10.23
CA PRO A 39 21.77 -4.43 9.10
C PRO A 39 20.68 -4.46 8.01
N MET A 40 19.99 -5.60 7.84
CA MET A 40 18.87 -5.70 6.90
C MET A 40 17.65 -4.92 7.36
N MET A 41 17.44 -4.75 8.68
CA MET A 41 16.34 -3.93 9.21
C MET A 41 16.52 -2.46 8.87
N TYR A 42 17.74 -1.93 8.99
CA TYR A 42 18.04 -0.53 8.62
C TYR A 42 17.84 -0.30 7.11
N LEU A 43 18.27 -1.26 6.29
CA LEU A 43 18.10 -1.20 4.84
C LEU A 43 16.61 -1.25 4.46
N GLY A 44 15.82 -2.10 5.13
CA GLY A 44 14.36 -2.13 5.02
C GLY A 44 13.72 -0.78 5.31
N SER A 45 14.17 -0.07 6.35
CA SER A 45 13.67 1.27 6.71
C SER A 45 13.96 2.34 5.67
N LEU A 46 15.15 2.31 5.07
CA LEU A 46 15.50 3.24 3.99
C LEU A 46 14.65 2.99 2.75
N VAL A 47 14.45 1.71 2.39
CA VAL A 47 13.61 1.32 1.25
C VAL A 47 12.14 1.67 1.51
N ASN A 48 11.65 1.47 2.73
CA ASN A 48 10.29 1.84 3.15
C ASN A 48 10.05 3.35 2.99
N LEU A 49 11.00 4.17 3.47
CA LEU A 49 10.93 5.63 3.33
C LEU A 49 10.95 6.05 1.86
N ALA A 50 11.81 5.45 1.05
CA ALA A 50 11.86 5.71 -0.39
C ALA A 50 10.53 5.35 -1.08
N GLY A 51 9.89 4.24 -0.68
CA GLY A 51 8.57 3.83 -1.16
C GLY A 51 7.50 4.88 -0.87
N PHE A 52 7.41 5.34 0.37
CA PHE A 52 6.48 6.41 0.76
C PHE A 52 6.70 7.71 -0.02
N VAL A 53 7.95 8.14 -0.17
CA VAL A 53 8.29 9.36 -0.94
C VAL A 53 7.85 9.22 -2.40
N MET A 54 8.07 8.05 -3.01
CA MET A 54 7.64 7.79 -4.38
C MET A 54 6.11 7.81 -4.53
N ILE A 55 5.37 7.24 -3.58
CA ILE A 55 3.90 7.30 -3.54
C ILE A 55 3.42 8.74 -3.44
N LEU A 56 4.01 9.55 -2.56
CA LEU A 56 3.65 10.96 -2.39
C LEU A 56 3.92 11.78 -3.66
N ILE A 57 5.08 11.62 -4.28
CA ILE A 57 5.41 12.31 -5.54
C ILE A 57 4.47 11.85 -6.67
N GLY A 58 4.14 10.56 -6.71
CA GLY A 58 3.20 10.00 -7.68
C GLY A 58 1.79 10.56 -7.53
N LEU A 59 1.27 10.57 -6.31
CA LEU A 59 -0.03 11.15 -5.97
C LEU A 59 -0.06 12.66 -6.21
N ALA A 60 1.03 13.38 -5.94
CA ALA A 60 1.14 14.81 -6.20
C ALA A 60 1.07 15.11 -7.70
N GLY A 61 1.70 14.27 -8.52
CA GLY A 61 1.62 14.35 -9.98
C GLY A 61 0.24 13.98 -10.54
N ALA A 62 -0.48 13.06 -9.89
CA ALA A 62 -1.83 12.65 -10.27
C ALA A 62 -2.95 13.55 -9.68
N ALA A 63 -2.65 14.35 -8.66
CA ALA A 63 -3.59 15.26 -7.99
C ALA A 63 -4.39 16.19 -8.91
N PRO A 64 -3.83 16.79 -9.99
CA PRO A 64 -4.63 17.65 -10.87
C PRO A 64 -5.63 16.87 -11.74
N ALA A 65 -5.52 15.55 -11.85
CA ALA A 65 -6.37 14.74 -12.73
C ALA A 65 -7.73 14.40 -12.11
N HIS A 66 -7.83 14.23 -10.79
CA HIS A 66 -9.09 13.91 -10.11
C HIS A 66 -9.06 14.27 -8.62
N VAL A 67 -10.19 14.74 -8.07
CA VAL A 67 -10.30 15.18 -6.66
C VAL A 67 -9.91 14.06 -5.68
N CYS A 68 -10.26 12.81 -5.98
CA CYS A 68 -9.91 11.67 -5.13
C CYS A 68 -8.40 11.40 -5.03
N TYR A 69 -7.57 11.77 -6.02
CA TYR A 69 -6.11 11.66 -5.87
C TYR A 69 -5.57 12.63 -4.83
N ARG A 70 -6.19 13.82 -4.69
CA ARG A 70 -5.83 14.77 -3.65
C ARG A 70 -6.18 14.25 -2.25
N SER A 71 -7.33 13.58 -2.11
CA SER A 71 -7.70 12.90 -0.86
C SER A 71 -6.73 11.76 -0.53
N ALA A 72 -6.37 10.95 -1.52
CA ALA A 72 -5.36 9.90 -1.35
C ALA A 72 -3.99 10.47 -0.93
N LEU A 73 -3.58 11.62 -1.47
CA LEU A 73 -2.34 12.29 -1.07
C LEU A 73 -2.33 12.68 0.41
N TRP A 74 -3.43 13.26 0.92
CA TRP A 74 -3.54 13.62 2.34
C TRP A 74 -3.52 12.37 3.24
N CYS A 75 -4.21 11.30 2.83
CA CYS A 75 -4.18 10.03 3.57
C CYS A 75 -2.78 9.39 3.56
N ALA A 76 -2.06 9.44 2.43
CA ALA A 76 -0.69 8.94 2.35
C ALA A 76 0.27 9.76 3.21
N ALA A 77 0.15 11.09 3.21
CA ALA A 77 0.94 11.98 4.06
C ALA A 77 0.68 11.70 5.56
N ALA A 78 -0.59 11.51 5.94
CA ALA A 78 -0.94 11.09 7.29
C ALA A 78 -0.31 9.73 7.65
N ASN A 79 -0.30 8.77 6.71
CA ASN A 79 0.27 7.45 6.94
C ASN A 79 1.79 7.52 7.21
N VAL A 80 2.53 8.40 6.51
CA VAL A 80 3.95 8.63 6.78
C VAL A 80 4.18 9.15 8.19
N ILE A 81 3.35 10.09 8.66
CA ILE A 81 3.45 10.64 10.02
C ILE A 81 3.16 9.55 11.06
N VAL A 82 2.11 8.77 10.86
CA VAL A 82 1.73 7.66 11.77
C VAL A 82 2.82 6.58 11.80
N SER A 83 3.35 6.21 10.63
CA SER A 83 4.43 5.23 10.50
C SER A 83 5.75 5.74 11.12
N GLY A 84 6.03 7.03 11.03
CA GLY A 84 7.17 7.66 11.70
C GLY A 84 7.01 7.66 13.23
N ALA A 85 5.81 7.95 13.73
CA ALA A 85 5.51 7.94 15.17
C ALA A 85 5.63 6.53 15.77
N TYR A 86 5.28 5.49 15.01
CA TYR A 86 5.47 4.09 15.43
C TYR A 86 6.91 3.77 15.84
N GLY A 87 7.91 4.35 15.15
CA GLY A 87 9.32 4.10 15.45
C GLY A 87 9.87 4.81 16.70
N VAL A 88 9.13 5.76 17.27
CA VAL A 88 9.58 6.60 18.41
C VAL A 88 8.88 6.23 19.71
N VAL A 89 7.65 5.70 19.62
CA VAL A 89 6.85 5.40 20.80
C VAL A 89 7.31 4.09 21.44
N THR A 90 7.66 4.11 22.72
CA THR A 90 8.11 2.93 23.49
C THR A 90 6.96 2.17 24.18
N ALA A 91 5.75 2.72 24.18
CA ALA A 91 4.58 2.07 24.78
C ALA A 91 3.93 1.07 23.80
N GLU A 92 3.98 -0.22 24.14
CA GLU A 92 3.52 -1.34 23.28
C GLU A 92 2.05 -1.23 22.84
N LEU A 93 1.16 -0.79 23.73
CA LEU A 93 -0.25 -0.57 23.40
C LEU A 93 -0.44 0.54 22.36
N PHE A 94 0.34 1.61 22.48
CA PHE A 94 0.27 2.74 21.56
C PHE A 94 0.84 2.34 20.19
N GLN A 95 1.92 1.56 20.16
CA GLN A 95 2.46 0.98 18.92
C GLN A 95 1.44 0.14 18.16
N THR A 96 0.66 -0.70 18.86
CA THR A 96 -0.35 -1.54 18.22
C THR A 96 -1.49 -0.71 17.63
N VAL A 97 -1.96 0.31 18.35
CA VAL A 97 -2.98 1.25 17.83
C VAL A 97 -2.47 1.98 16.60
N LEU A 98 -1.24 2.49 16.63
CA LEU A 98 -0.63 3.18 15.49
C LEU A 98 -0.47 2.24 14.27
N ALA A 99 -0.14 0.97 14.49
CA ALA A 99 -0.04 -0.03 13.41
C ALA A 99 -1.40 -0.32 12.77
N VAL A 100 -2.48 -0.39 13.56
CA VAL A 100 -3.84 -0.52 13.01
C VAL A 100 -4.23 0.73 12.24
N CYS A 101 -3.92 1.92 12.76
CA CYS A 101 -4.18 3.18 12.08
C CYS A 101 -3.42 3.33 10.77
N SER A 102 -2.15 2.92 10.69
CA SER A 102 -1.36 3.00 9.46
C SER A 102 -1.94 2.10 8.36
N VAL A 103 -2.31 0.87 8.71
CA VAL A 103 -2.96 -0.06 7.77
C VAL A 103 -4.36 0.45 7.35
N GLY A 104 -5.09 1.08 8.27
CA GLY A 104 -6.35 1.74 7.95
C GLY A 104 -6.18 2.89 6.96
N LEU A 105 -5.17 3.73 7.15
CA LEU A 105 -4.84 4.82 6.22
C LEU A 105 -4.41 4.29 4.86
N GLU A 106 -3.61 3.23 4.82
CA GLU A 106 -3.20 2.51 3.60
C GLU A 106 -4.44 2.02 2.82
N LEU A 107 -5.39 1.35 3.50
CA LEU A 107 -6.65 0.91 2.89
C LEU A 107 -7.48 2.05 2.31
N VAL A 108 -7.52 3.19 3.01
CA VAL A 108 -8.23 4.39 2.56
C VAL A 108 -7.51 5.04 1.37
N THR A 109 -6.18 5.05 1.34
CA THR A 109 -5.41 5.53 0.18
C THR A 109 -5.70 4.69 -1.06
N VAL A 110 -5.64 3.36 -0.94
CA VAL A 110 -5.93 2.43 -2.03
C VAL A 110 -7.37 2.58 -2.51
N PHE A 111 -8.33 2.76 -1.59
CA PHE A 111 -9.72 3.05 -1.94
C PHE A 111 -9.86 4.30 -2.82
N PHE A 112 -9.25 5.41 -2.40
CA PHE A 112 -9.33 6.66 -3.16
C PHE A 112 -8.63 6.57 -4.51
N ILE A 113 -7.51 5.85 -4.60
CA ILE A 113 -6.81 5.61 -5.86
C ILE A 113 -7.70 4.79 -6.80
N CYS A 114 -8.26 3.66 -6.34
CA CYS A 114 -9.17 2.83 -7.14
C CYS A 114 -10.41 3.61 -7.60
N ARG A 115 -10.98 4.47 -6.75
CA ARG A 115 -12.13 5.31 -7.11
C ARG A 115 -11.76 6.39 -8.12
N ALA A 116 -10.58 6.99 -7.97
CA ALA A 116 -10.08 7.98 -8.93
C ALA A 116 -9.87 7.35 -10.30
N THR A 117 -9.12 6.24 -10.37
CA THR A 117 -8.88 5.50 -11.62
C THR A 117 -10.18 4.99 -12.26
N ALA A 118 -11.15 4.53 -11.46
CA ALA A 118 -12.47 4.16 -11.99
C ALA A 118 -13.20 5.34 -12.64
N GLY A 119 -13.16 6.53 -12.03
CA GLY A 119 -13.71 7.75 -12.62
C GLY A 119 -13.07 8.07 -13.98
N LEU A 120 -11.75 7.97 -14.07
CA LEU A 120 -11.04 8.17 -15.35
C LEU A 120 -11.38 7.11 -16.40
N PHE A 121 -11.67 5.86 -16.02
CA PHE A 121 -12.11 4.84 -16.99
C PHE A 121 -13.51 5.10 -17.55
N VAL A 122 -14.42 5.62 -16.71
CA VAL A 122 -15.75 6.05 -17.17
C VAL A 122 -15.62 7.18 -18.19
N GLU A 123 -14.74 8.14 -17.96
CA GLU A 123 -14.44 9.23 -18.90
C GLU A 123 -13.78 8.73 -20.20
N ALA A 124 -12.98 7.66 -20.12
CA ALA A 124 -12.37 7.01 -21.28
C ALA A 124 -13.32 6.08 -22.06
N GLY A 125 -14.53 5.81 -21.54
CA GLY A 125 -15.52 4.93 -22.16
C GLY A 125 -15.35 3.43 -21.86
N GLU A 126 -14.41 3.05 -20.99
CA GLU A 126 -14.21 1.65 -20.59
C GLU A 126 -14.98 1.32 -19.30
N LEU A 127 -16.27 1.04 -19.43
CA LEU A 127 -17.14 0.78 -18.28
C LEU A 127 -16.85 -0.56 -17.58
N GLU A 128 -16.50 -1.61 -18.34
CA GLU A 128 -16.24 -2.94 -17.77
C GLU A 128 -15.04 -2.95 -16.81
N THR A 129 -13.98 -2.21 -17.15
CA THR A 129 -12.78 -2.07 -16.30
C THR A 129 -13.04 -1.16 -15.11
N ALA A 130 -13.91 -0.17 -15.24
CA ALA A 130 -14.36 0.66 -14.12
C ALA A 130 -15.08 -0.15 -13.03
N TYR A 131 -15.99 -1.06 -13.40
CA TYR A 131 -16.66 -1.93 -12.42
C TYR A 131 -15.72 -2.93 -11.73
N SER A 132 -14.71 -3.41 -12.46
CA SER A 132 -13.70 -4.34 -11.91
C SER A 132 -12.87 -3.71 -10.78
N SER A 133 -12.69 -2.38 -10.79
CA SER A 133 -11.93 -1.66 -9.74
C SER A 133 -12.49 -1.87 -8.32
N ALA A 134 -13.82 -1.91 -8.18
CA ALA A 134 -14.47 -2.09 -6.88
C ALA A 134 -14.28 -3.51 -6.35
N TRP A 135 -14.25 -4.50 -7.24
CA TRP A 135 -13.93 -5.89 -6.88
C TRP A 135 -12.49 -6.01 -6.38
N ILE A 136 -11.53 -5.42 -7.10
CA ILE A 136 -10.11 -5.45 -6.76
C ILE A 136 -9.87 -4.83 -5.38
N TRP A 137 -10.49 -3.68 -5.10
CA TRP A 137 -10.40 -3.05 -3.78
C TRP A 137 -10.96 -3.94 -2.66
N ARG A 138 -12.10 -4.62 -2.88
CA ARG A 138 -12.68 -5.54 -1.88
C ARG A 138 -11.77 -6.72 -1.58
N VAL A 139 -11.13 -7.29 -2.60
CA VAL A 139 -10.17 -8.39 -2.44
C VAL A 139 -8.94 -7.92 -1.66
N TYR A 140 -8.37 -6.77 -2.03
CA TYR A 140 -7.25 -6.17 -1.30
C TYR A 140 -7.63 -5.92 0.16
N ALA A 141 -8.78 -5.27 0.41
CA ALA A 141 -9.26 -4.99 1.75
C ALA A 141 -9.46 -6.26 2.59
N GLY A 142 -10.04 -7.32 1.99
CA GLY A 142 -10.19 -8.61 2.66
C GLY A 142 -8.85 -9.24 3.06
N LEU A 143 -7.88 -9.24 2.15
CA LEU A 143 -6.53 -9.76 2.41
C LEU A 143 -5.80 -8.96 3.48
N THR A 144 -5.90 -7.63 3.46
CA THR A 144 -5.28 -6.75 4.45
C THR A 144 -5.89 -6.95 5.83
N VAL A 145 -7.22 -7.06 5.95
CA VAL A 145 -7.90 -7.36 7.22
C VAL A 145 -7.50 -8.73 7.76
N LEU A 146 -7.43 -9.74 6.89
CA LEU A 146 -6.99 -11.09 7.30
C LEU A 146 -5.52 -11.09 7.76
N SER A 147 -4.67 -10.29 7.12
CA SER A 147 -3.28 -10.09 7.56
C SER A 147 -3.21 -9.42 8.94
N LEU A 148 -4.03 -8.40 9.21
CA LEU A 148 -4.12 -7.76 10.52
C LEU A 148 -4.54 -8.74 11.62
N LEU A 149 -5.55 -9.57 11.35
CA LEU A 149 -5.99 -10.62 12.28
C LEU A 149 -4.88 -11.63 12.56
N SER A 150 -4.12 -11.99 11.54
CA SER A 150 -2.95 -12.89 11.67
C SER A 150 -1.87 -12.24 12.54
N ASN A 151 -1.61 -10.94 12.36
CA ASN A 151 -0.65 -10.19 13.16
C ASN A 151 -1.08 -10.08 14.64
N LEU A 152 -2.34 -9.77 14.90
CA LEU A 152 -2.92 -9.75 16.25
C LEU A 152 -2.80 -11.12 16.93
N ALA A 153 -3.03 -12.21 16.20
CA ALA A 153 -2.88 -13.56 16.72
C ALA A 153 -1.43 -13.89 17.15
N ILE A 154 -0.41 -13.35 16.47
CA ILE A 154 1.00 -13.54 16.85
C ILE A 154 1.28 -13.04 18.26
N VAL A 155 0.66 -11.92 18.66
CA VAL A 155 0.83 -11.35 20.01
C VAL A 155 0.37 -12.33 21.09
N PHE A 156 -0.74 -13.05 20.86
CA PHE A 156 -1.27 -14.03 21.82
C PHE A 156 -0.44 -15.31 21.91
N PHE A 157 0.17 -15.75 20.80
CA PHE A 157 0.94 -16.99 20.72
C PHE A 157 2.46 -16.78 20.83
N TYR A 158 2.90 -15.64 21.38
CA TYR A 158 4.31 -15.27 21.45
C TYR A 158 5.17 -16.37 22.09
N GLY A 159 6.28 -16.74 21.44
CA GLY A 159 7.23 -17.75 21.93
C GLY A 159 6.89 -19.21 21.62
N SER A 160 5.78 -19.49 20.93
CA SER A 160 5.40 -20.85 20.50
C SER A 160 5.67 -21.08 19.00
N MET A 161 5.82 -22.34 18.56
CA MET A 161 6.02 -22.67 17.14
C MET A 161 4.87 -22.19 16.24
N THR A 162 3.66 -22.02 16.78
CA THR A 162 2.51 -21.48 16.03
C THR A 162 2.68 -20.02 15.66
N SER A 163 3.44 -19.22 16.42
CA SER A 163 3.73 -17.82 16.08
C SER A 163 4.50 -17.66 14.77
N ALA A 164 5.44 -18.58 14.49
CA ALA A 164 6.21 -18.58 13.24
C ALA A 164 5.30 -18.90 12.03
N VAL A 165 4.38 -19.86 12.18
CA VAL A 165 3.40 -20.19 11.13
C VAL A 165 2.48 -19.00 10.84
N LEU A 166 1.97 -18.34 11.89
CA LEU A 166 1.13 -17.15 11.75
C LEU A 166 1.87 -15.98 11.09
N TYR A 167 3.17 -15.81 11.38
CA TYR A 167 4.00 -14.80 10.73
C TYR A 167 4.21 -15.07 9.24
N ILE A 168 4.44 -16.33 8.85
CA ILE A 168 4.54 -16.72 7.44
C ILE A 168 3.20 -16.50 6.73
N SER A 169 2.08 -16.87 7.35
CA SER A 169 0.73 -16.61 6.80
C SER A 169 0.47 -15.12 6.62
N TYR A 170 0.87 -14.29 7.60
CA TYR A 170 0.78 -12.83 7.53
C TYR A 170 1.54 -12.27 6.30
N LEU A 171 2.80 -12.68 6.13
CA LEU A 171 3.62 -12.22 5.00
C LEU A 171 3.00 -12.62 3.66
N PHE A 172 2.52 -13.86 3.55
CA PHE A 172 1.88 -14.36 2.33
C PHE A 172 0.62 -13.59 1.97
N LEU A 173 -0.25 -13.33 2.95
CA LEU A 173 -1.49 -12.56 2.74
C LEU A 173 -1.20 -11.13 2.30
N ARG A 174 -0.20 -10.48 2.91
CA ARG A 174 0.19 -9.11 2.57
C ARG A 174 0.80 -9.03 1.18
N LEU A 175 1.69 -9.97 0.82
CA LEU A 175 2.25 -10.10 -0.53
C LEU A 175 1.16 -10.35 -1.58
N ALA A 176 0.18 -11.21 -1.29
CA ALA A 176 -0.92 -11.49 -2.20
C ALA A 176 -1.78 -10.24 -2.44
N GLY A 177 -2.11 -9.49 -1.38
CA GLY A 177 -2.84 -8.22 -1.48
C GLY A 177 -2.11 -7.21 -2.35
N GLU A 178 -0.85 -6.95 -2.02
CA GLU A 178 0.00 -6.01 -2.76
C GLU A 178 0.18 -6.42 -4.23
N THR A 179 0.25 -7.72 -4.53
CA THR A 179 0.36 -8.22 -5.92
C THR A 179 -0.91 -7.92 -6.73
N VAL A 180 -2.08 -8.12 -6.13
CA VAL A 180 -3.37 -7.77 -6.75
C VAL A 180 -3.43 -6.28 -7.04
N TYR A 181 -2.94 -5.44 -6.11
CA TYR A 181 -2.89 -4.00 -6.29
C TYR A 181 -1.90 -3.56 -7.38
N LEU A 182 -0.71 -4.17 -7.46
CA LEU A 182 0.24 -3.93 -8.54
C LEU A 182 -0.31 -4.27 -9.92
N ILE A 183 -0.98 -5.42 -10.05
CA ILE A 183 -1.62 -5.82 -11.32
C ILE A 183 -2.64 -4.76 -11.74
N TYR A 184 -3.41 -4.25 -10.80
CA TYR A 184 -4.37 -3.17 -11.04
C TYR A 184 -3.70 -1.88 -11.51
N LEU A 185 -2.63 -1.43 -10.85
CA LEU A 185 -1.90 -0.22 -11.22
C LEU A 185 -1.27 -0.34 -12.62
N VAL A 186 -0.69 -1.51 -12.96
CA VAL A 186 -0.12 -1.76 -14.29
C VAL A 186 -1.19 -1.75 -15.37
N ARG A 187 -2.34 -2.39 -15.13
CA ARG A 187 -3.47 -2.38 -16.07
C ARG A 187 -4.02 -0.97 -16.25
N SER A 188 -4.16 -0.24 -15.15
CA SER A 188 -4.70 1.13 -15.17
C SER A 188 -3.80 2.09 -15.93
N ARG A 189 -2.48 1.99 -15.74
CA ARG A 189 -1.50 2.77 -16.49
C ARG A 189 -1.59 2.51 -18.00
N ARG A 190 -1.72 1.25 -18.43
CA ARG A 190 -1.81 0.89 -19.85
C ARG A 190 -3.02 1.53 -20.53
N ILE A 191 -4.20 1.33 -19.93
CA ILE A 191 -5.46 1.91 -20.41
C ILE A 191 -5.38 3.44 -20.48
N LEU A 192 -4.85 4.10 -19.45
CA LEU A 192 -4.73 5.56 -19.43
C LEU A 192 -3.73 6.13 -20.46
N LEU A 193 -2.73 5.35 -20.86
CA LEU A 193 -1.80 5.69 -21.94
C LEU A 193 -2.35 5.36 -23.34
N GLY A 194 -3.48 4.65 -23.42
CA GLY A 194 -4.05 4.18 -24.69
C GLY A 194 -3.22 3.09 -25.37
N ILE A 195 -2.50 2.27 -24.58
CA ILE A 195 -1.66 1.14 -25.02
C ILE A 195 -2.26 -0.15 -24.46
#